data_AF-A0A261G431-F1
#
_entry.id   AF-A0A261G431-F1
#
_cell.length_a   1.000
_cell.length_b   1.000
_cell.length_c   1.000
_cell.angle_alpha   90.00
_cell.angle_beta   90.00
_cell.angle_gamma   90.00
#
_symmetry.space_group_name_H-M   'P 1'
#
loop_
_entity.id
_entity.type
_entity.pdbx_description
1 polymer ?
#
loop_
_entity_poly.entity_id
_entity_poly.type
_entity_poly.pdbx_seq_one_letter_code
_entity_poly.pdbx_strand_id
1 'polypeptide(L)'
;MGVGISSPIVQRVFVDANILYSKTQRDWLYAFYQAGPLFQLYSTEDVFAETIAHIRDNRPELSGGQITGIRQQIQEITQVITDYDCVKAGKTFVGADPGDLHVHAAAVEGRCDYLLSNDRKLYAQLNEDELDALPYTVFTADDFFCLAAEASAIILDRALTSQLNYWSGKMMDNSPRQCDLLRQASCPLFAALVERAMMRKAGVSPLEIDRQHPLGPEYSLDMRSGSVQYLQQISDEISEY
;
A
#
# COMPACT_ATOMS: atom_id res chain seq x y z
N MET A 1 -21.53 15.35 -30.97
CA MET A 1 -20.19 14.83 -30.66
C MET A 1 -20.07 14.83 -29.15
N GLY A 2 -20.13 13.65 -28.52
CA GLY A 2 -19.96 13.54 -27.07
C GLY A 2 -18.51 13.80 -26.71
N VAL A 3 -18.28 14.78 -25.84
CA VAL A 3 -16.99 14.99 -25.21
C VAL A 3 -16.75 13.76 -24.33
N GLY A 4 -15.85 12.88 -24.76
CA GLY A 4 -15.37 11.78 -23.94
C GLY A 4 -14.72 12.38 -22.70
N ILE A 5 -15.41 12.30 -21.57
CA ILE A 5 -14.83 12.60 -20.27
C ILE A 5 -13.76 11.53 -20.09
N SER A 6 -12.49 11.90 -20.30
CA SER A 6 -11.38 11.02 -19.94
C SER A 6 -11.56 10.71 -18.46
N SER A 7 -11.81 9.44 -18.13
CA SER A 7 -11.75 8.99 -16.74
C SER A 7 -10.42 9.48 -16.15
N PRO A 8 -10.40 9.95 -14.88
CA PRO A 8 -9.14 10.28 -14.22
C PRO A 8 -8.19 9.07 -14.34
N ILE A 9 -6.92 9.33 -14.65
CA ILE A 9 -5.91 8.28 -14.78
C ILE A 9 -5.74 7.68 -13.38
N VAL A 10 -6.34 6.53 -13.13
CA VAL A 10 -6.16 5.77 -11.89
C VAL A 10 -4.85 5.01 -12.01
N GLN A 11 -3.98 5.21 -11.03
CA GLN A 11 -2.67 4.58 -11.02
C GLN A 11 -2.77 3.06 -10.92
N ARG A 12 -2.04 2.33 -11.76
CA ARG A 12 -2.02 0.86 -11.80
C ARG A 12 -0.82 0.37 -10.99
N VAL A 13 -1.08 -0.38 -9.93
CA VAL A 13 -0.05 -0.80 -8.97
C VAL A 13 0.04 -2.31 -8.97
N PHE A 14 1.15 -2.88 -9.44
CA PHE A 14 1.42 -4.30 -9.28
C PHE A 14 1.85 -4.60 -7.84
N VAL A 15 1.22 -5.56 -7.19
CA VAL A 15 1.52 -5.93 -5.80
C VAL A 15 2.20 -7.28 -5.76
N ASP A 16 3.40 -7.29 -5.20
CA ASP A 16 4.27 -8.46 -5.05
C ASP A 16 3.89 -9.34 -3.85
N ALA A 17 4.39 -10.58 -3.82
CA ALA A 17 4.06 -11.59 -2.81
C ALA A 17 4.48 -11.17 -1.41
N ASN A 18 5.65 -10.52 -1.26
CA ASN A 18 6.15 -10.10 0.06
C ASN A 18 5.23 -9.05 0.74
N ILE A 19 4.52 -8.24 -0.05
CA ILE A 19 3.54 -7.27 0.43
C ILE A 19 2.27 -7.98 0.87
N LEU A 20 1.75 -8.87 0.01
CA LEU A 20 0.53 -9.62 0.27
C LEU A 20 0.70 -10.62 1.42
N TYR A 21 1.91 -11.12 1.66
CA TYR A 21 2.24 -11.98 2.79
C TYR A 21 2.06 -11.24 4.13
N SER A 22 2.55 -10.01 4.23
CA SER A 22 2.43 -9.19 5.44
C SER A 22 0.98 -8.86 5.75
N LYS A 23 0.45 -9.42 6.85
CA LYS A 23 -0.94 -9.14 7.28
C LYS A 23 -1.20 -7.64 7.45
N THR A 24 -0.28 -6.92 8.09
CA THR A 24 -0.44 -5.49 8.33
C THR A 24 -0.54 -4.72 7.01
N GLN A 25 0.37 -4.96 6.07
CA GLN A 25 0.38 -4.25 4.79
C GLN A 25 -0.85 -4.59 3.96
N ARG A 26 -1.25 -5.87 3.91
CA ARG A 26 -2.47 -6.31 3.23
C ARG A 26 -3.73 -5.69 3.83
N ASP A 27 -3.84 -5.61 5.16
CA ASP A 27 -4.97 -4.98 5.83
C ASP A 27 -5.06 -3.47 5.50
N TRP A 28 -3.92 -2.79 5.35
CA TRP A 28 -3.88 -1.38 4.94
C TRP A 28 -4.21 -1.17 3.46
N LEU A 29 -3.73 -2.03 2.56
CA LEU A 29 -4.18 -2.03 1.16
C LEU A 29 -5.70 -2.20 1.07
N TYR A 30 -6.26 -3.11 1.87
CA TYR A 30 -7.72 -3.30 1.97
C TYR A 30 -8.44 -2.05 2.49
N ALA A 31 -7.90 -1.41 3.54
CA ALA A 31 -8.48 -0.20 4.09
C ALA A 31 -8.48 0.97 3.09
N PHE A 32 -7.40 1.14 2.33
CA PHE A 32 -7.33 2.13 1.25
C PHE A 32 -8.31 1.80 0.12
N TYR A 33 -8.38 0.55 -0.30
CA TYR A 33 -9.34 0.09 -1.31
C TYR A 33 -10.79 0.41 -0.91
N GLN A 34 -11.16 0.18 0.35
CA GLN A 34 -12.49 0.51 0.86
C GLN A 34 -12.75 2.01 1.00
N ALA A 35 -11.71 2.82 1.25
CA ALA A 35 -11.84 4.25 1.49
C ALA A 35 -12.17 5.03 0.21
N GLY A 36 -11.74 4.54 -0.97
CA GLY A 36 -12.07 5.10 -2.28
C GLY A 36 -11.01 4.85 -3.35
N PRO A 37 -11.30 5.15 -4.62
CA PRO A 37 -10.42 4.82 -5.74
C PRO A 37 -9.25 5.81 -5.86
N LEU A 38 -8.15 5.56 -5.15
CA LEU A 38 -6.86 6.25 -5.37
C LEU A 38 -6.01 5.56 -6.45
N PHE A 39 -6.07 4.23 -6.47
CA PHE A 39 -5.26 3.36 -7.31
C PHE A 39 -6.02 2.07 -7.57
N GLN A 40 -5.58 1.34 -8.58
CA GLN A 40 -6.06 0.00 -8.88
C GLN A 40 -4.91 -0.98 -8.69
N LEU A 41 -5.11 -1.97 -7.81
CA LEU A 41 -4.12 -2.99 -7.55
C LEU A 41 -4.22 -4.10 -8.59
N TYR A 42 -3.06 -4.59 -9.01
CA TYR A 42 -2.90 -5.71 -9.93
C TYR A 42 -1.97 -6.75 -9.29
N SER A 43 -2.16 -8.01 -9.64
CA SER A 43 -1.26 -9.10 -9.24
C SER A 43 -1.50 -10.31 -10.15
N THR A 44 -0.87 -11.45 -9.89
CA THR A 44 -1.01 -12.69 -10.68
C THR A 44 -1.37 -13.88 -9.79
N GLU A 45 -1.85 -14.96 -10.41
CA GLU A 45 -2.04 -16.23 -9.70
C GLU A 45 -0.70 -16.83 -9.22
N ASP A 46 0.41 -16.57 -9.91
CA ASP A 46 1.76 -16.98 -9.45
C ASP A 46 2.12 -16.29 -8.13
N VAL A 47 1.92 -14.96 -8.06
CA VAL A 47 2.14 -14.18 -6.83
C VAL A 47 1.20 -14.63 -5.70
N PHE A 48 -0.06 -14.97 -6.02
CA PHE A 48 -0.98 -15.52 -5.02
C PHE A 48 -0.51 -16.88 -4.52
N ALA A 49 -0.05 -17.77 -5.41
CA ALA A 49 0.46 -19.08 -5.03
C ALA A 49 1.68 -18.95 -4.13
N GLU A 50 2.62 -18.07 -4.48
CA GLU A 50 3.81 -17.76 -3.67
C GLU A 50 3.42 -17.20 -2.29
N THR A 51 2.50 -16.24 -2.25
CA THR A 51 1.98 -15.66 -1.00
C THR A 51 1.41 -16.75 -0.09
N ILE A 52 0.55 -17.62 -0.62
CA ILE A 52 -0.08 -18.69 0.16
C ILE A 52 0.94 -19.74 0.60
N ALA A 53 1.92 -20.09 -0.24
CA ALA A 53 3.01 -20.99 0.13
C ALA A 53 3.79 -20.44 1.33
N HIS A 54 4.21 -19.17 1.29
CA HIS A 54 4.91 -18.55 2.42
C HIS A 54 4.07 -18.46 3.69
N ILE A 55 2.76 -18.20 3.58
CA ILE A 55 1.87 -18.23 4.75
C ILE A 55 1.81 -19.65 5.33
N ARG A 56 1.72 -20.68 4.49
CA ARG A 56 1.68 -22.09 4.92
C ARG A 56 2.96 -22.53 5.60
N ASP A 57 4.11 -22.13 5.07
CA ASP A 57 5.41 -22.48 5.64
C ASP A 57 5.60 -21.89 7.05
N ASN A 58 5.13 -20.65 7.25
CA ASN A 58 5.27 -19.95 8.53
C ASN A 58 4.14 -20.24 9.52
N ARG A 59 2.96 -20.63 9.01
CA ARG A 59 1.75 -20.86 9.82
C ARG A 59 1.05 -22.16 9.40
N PRO A 60 1.70 -23.32 9.58
CA PRO A 60 1.16 -24.61 9.16
C PRO A 60 -0.14 -24.98 9.90
N GLU A 61 -0.42 -24.35 11.05
CA GLU A 61 -1.60 -24.57 11.87
C GLU A 61 -2.90 -24.01 11.28
N LEU A 62 -2.81 -23.10 10.30
CA LEU A 62 -3.99 -22.47 9.72
C LEU A 62 -4.87 -23.50 9.00
N SER A 63 -6.17 -23.46 9.29
CA SER A 63 -7.15 -24.29 8.60
C SER A 63 -7.25 -23.91 7.12
N GLY A 64 -7.70 -24.85 6.28
CA GLY A 64 -7.96 -24.59 4.86
C GLY A 64 -8.94 -23.43 4.61
N GLY A 65 -9.94 -23.27 5.48
CA GLY A 65 -10.88 -22.15 5.41
C GLY A 65 -10.22 -20.80 5.65
N GLN A 66 -9.29 -20.70 6.61
CA GLN A 66 -8.55 -19.46 6.86
C GLN A 66 -7.66 -19.07 5.67
N ILE A 67 -6.98 -20.05 5.06
CA ILE A 67 -6.15 -19.81 3.87
C ILE A 67 -6.98 -19.39 2.66
N THR A 68 -8.13 -20.04 2.46
CA THR A 68 -9.07 -19.66 1.40
C THR A 68 -9.60 -18.25 1.61
N GLY A 69 -9.93 -17.87 2.85
CA GLY A 69 -10.37 -16.52 3.18
C GLY A 69 -9.29 -15.46 2.91
N ILE A 70 -8.02 -15.75 3.20
CA ILE A 70 -6.91 -14.84 2.86
C ILE A 70 -6.82 -14.66 1.34
N ARG A 71 -6.85 -15.76 0.57
CA ARG A 71 -6.82 -15.69 -0.90
C ARG A 71 -7.99 -14.88 -1.47
N GLN A 72 -9.21 -15.11 -0.96
CA GLN A 72 -10.40 -14.38 -1.40
C GLN A 72 -10.27 -12.88 -1.11
N GLN A 73 -9.76 -12.49 0.06
CA GLN A 73 -9.53 -11.09 0.40
C GLN A 73 -8.50 -10.44 -0.54
N ILE A 74 -7.43 -11.15 -0.91
CA ILE A 74 -6.44 -10.66 -1.88
C ILE A 74 -7.09 -10.48 -3.26
N GLN A 75 -7.86 -11.46 -3.72
CA GLN A 75 -8.56 -11.41 -5.01
C GLN A 75 -9.62 -10.29 -5.06
N GLU A 76 -10.26 -9.97 -3.94
CA GLU A 76 -11.26 -8.90 -3.86
C GLU A 76 -10.67 -7.52 -4.19
N ILE A 77 -9.43 -7.27 -3.78
CA ILE A 77 -8.78 -5.94 -3.93
C ILE A 77 -7.88 -5.83 -5.15
N THR A 78 -7.64 -6.93 -5.87
CA THR A 78 -6.71 -6.97 -7.00
C THR A 78 -7.40 -7.34 -8.32
N GLN A 79 -6.91 -6.76 -9.41
CA GLN A 79 -7.17 -7.24 -10.76
C GLN A 79 -6.10 -8.28 -11.11
N VAL A 80 -6.53 -9.46 -11.55
CA VAL A 80 -5.61 -10.56 -11.86
C VAL A 80 -5.14 -10.45 -13.31
N ILE A 81 -3.83 -10.32 -13.50
CA ILE A 81 -3.18 -10.41 -14.80
C ILE A 81 -2.94 -11.90 -15.09
N THR A 82 -3.61 -12.41 -16.11
CA THR A 82 -3.63 -13.85 -16.42
C THR A 82 -2.74 -14.25 -17.60
N ASP A 83 -2.33 -13.29 -18.42
CA ASP A 83 -1.52 -13.52 -19.62
C ASP A 83 -0.34 -12.55 -19.58
N TYR A 84 0.88 -13.09 -19.52
CA TYR A 84 2.15 -12.34 -19.60
C TYR A 84 3.26 -13.25 -20.11
N ASP A 85 4.17 -12.70 -20.91
CA ASP A 85 5.20 -13.45 -21.60
C ASP A 85 6.58 -13.25 -20.94
N CYS A 86 6.99 -14.21 -20.11
CA CYS A 86 8.31 -14.22 -19.47
C CYS A 86 9.48 -14.33 -20.46
N VAL A 87 9.30 -14.97 -21.62
CA VAL A 87 10.35 -15.09 -22.64
C VAL A 87 10.63 -13.73 -23.29
N LYS A 88 9.57 -12.98 -23.59
CA LYS A 88 9.69 -11.60 -24.09
C LYS A 88 10.25 -10.68 -23.01
N ALA A 89 9.71 -10.73 -21.79
CA ALA A 89 10.14 -9.88 -20.68
C ALA A 89 11.58 -10.15 -20.24
N GLY A 90 12.07 -11.39 -20.37
CA GLY A 90 13.45 -11.76 -20.03
C GLY A 90 14.52 -11.04 -20.85
N LYS A 91 14.14 -10.39 -21.96
CA LYS A 91 15.05 -9.56 -22.78
C LYS A 91 15.29 -8.17 -22.19
N THR A 92 14.39 -7.70 -21.34
CA THR A 92 14.41 -6.38 -20.71
C THR A 92 14.55 -6.46 -19.19
N PHE A 93 14.42 -7.65 -18.61
CA PHE A 93 14.58 -7.87 -17.19
C PHE A 93 16.03 -7.69 -16.75
N VAL A 94 16.23 -6.80 -15.78
CA VAL A 94 17.54 -6.44 -15.20
C VAL A 94 17.61 -6.72 -13.69
N GLY A 95 16.63 -7.43 -13.15
CA GLY A 95 16.57 -7.78 -11.74
C GLY A 95 17.60 -8.84 -11.33
N ALA A 96 17.87 -8.93 -10.03
CA ALA A 96 18.95 -9.73 -9.48
C ALA A 96 18.63 -11.23 -9.48
N ASP A 97 17.37 -11.55 -9.14
CA ASP A 97 16.88 -12.91 -9.02
C ASP A 97 16.07 -13.28 -10.28
N PRO A 98 16.45 -14.34 -11.01
CA PRO A 98 15.63 -14.87 -12.10
C PRO A 98 14.20 -15.24 -11.68
N GLY A 99 13.99 -15.53 -10.39
CA GLY A 99 12.66 -15.76 -9.81
C GLY A 99 11.72 -14.57 -10.02
N ASP A 100 12.22 -13.34 -9.97
CA ASP A 100 11.40 -12.13 -10.08
C ASP A 100 11.01 -11.77 -11.52
N LEU A 101 11.47 -12.55 -12.51
CA LEU A 101 11.13 -12.32 -13.92
C LEU A 101 9.62 -12.30 -14.15
N HIS A 102 8.88 -13.16 -13.44
CA HIS A 102 7.42 -13.24 -13.58
C HIS A 102 6.73 -11.97 -13.08
N VAL A 103 7.23 -11.37 -11.98
CA VAL A 103 6.76 -10.08 -11.45
C VAL A 103 6.99 -8.97 -12.48
N HIS A 104 8.20 -8.89 -13.06
CA HIS A 104 8.50 -7.91 -14.11
C HIS A 104 7.61 -8.10 -15.35
N ALA A 105 7.48 -9.34 -15.84
CA ALA A 105 6.68 -9.65 -17.01
C ALA A 105 5.22 -9.22 -16.82
N ALA A 106 4.64 -9.55 -15.65
CA ALA A 106 3.27 -9.21 -15.33
C ALA A 106 3.07 -7.70 -15.13
N ALA A 107 3.99 -7.00 -14.44
CA ALA A 107 3.91 -5.55 -14.29
C ALA A 107 3.97 -4.82 -15.65
N VAL A 108 4.83 -5.28 -16.57
CA VAL A 108 4.92 -4.73 -17.93
C VAL A 108 3.65 -4.98 -18.74
N GLU A 109 3.15 -6.22 -18.77
CA GLU A 109 1.94 -6.56 -19.53
C GLU A 109 0.70 -5.87 -18.95
N GLY A 110 0.65 -5.78 -17.62
CA GLY A 110 -0.33 -5.03 -16.87
C GLY A 110 -0.26 -3.52 -17.07
N ARG A 111 0.77 -3.00 -17.75
CA ARG A 111 1.07 -1.56 -17.86
C ARG A 111 0.97 -0.89 -16.50
N CYS A 112 1.49 -1.56 -15.48
CA CYS A 112 1.50 -1.03 -14.13
C CYS A 112 2.47 0.14 -14.11
N ASP A 113 2.04 1.23 -13.51
CA ASP A 113 2.88 2.41 -13.34
C ASP A 113 3.82 2.19 -12.16
N TYR A 114 3.34 1.47 -11.12
CA TYR A 114 4.10 1.16 -9.92
C TYR A 114 4.24 -0.34 -9.71
N LEU A 115 5.41 -0.75 -9.22
CA LEU A 115 5.64 -2.06 -8.61
C LEU A 115 5.80 -1.86 -7.09
N LEU A 116 4.90 -2.45 -6.32
CA LEU A 116 4.93 -2.44 -4.87
C LEU A 116 5.64 -3.70 -4.37
N SER A 117 6.86 -3.53 -3.84
CA SER A 117 7.68 -4.62 -3.30
C SER A 117 8.59 -4.12 -2.18
N ASN A 118 8.72 -4.91 -1.11
CA ASN A 118 9.72 -4.68 -0.06
C ASN A 118 11.02 -5.45 -0.29
N ASP A 119 11.14 -6.19 -1.40
CA ASP A 119 12.38 -6.87 -1.72
C ASP A 119 13.42 -5.85 -2.23
N ARG A 120 14.24 -5.40 -1.28
CA ARG A 120 15.34 -4.46 -1.56
C ARG A 120 16.40 -5.05 -2.48
N LYS A 121 16.45 -6.37 -2.66
CA LYS A 121 17.43 -7.03 -3.53
C LYS A 121 17.01 -7.05 -5.00
N LEU A 122 15.71 -6.95 -5.29
CA LEU A 122 15.15 -7.04 -6.64
C LEU A 122 15.95 -6.22 -7.67
N TYR A 123 16.26 -4.97 -7.31
CA TYR A 123 17.05 -4.04 -8.14
C TYR A 123 18.24 -3.43 -7.39
N ALA A 124 18.78 -4.10 -6.36
CA ALA A 124 19.87 -3.55 -5.54
C ALA A 124 21.14 -3.18 -6.32
N GLN A 125 21.37 -3.83 -7.47
CA GLN A 125 22.52 -3.59 -8.34
C GLN A 125 22.34 -2.42 -9.31
N LEU A 126 21.13 -1.87 -9.45
CA LEU A 126 20.85 -0.78 -10.38
C LEU A 126 21.21 0.57 -9.75
N ASN A 127 21.75 1.47 -10.58
CA ASN A 127 21.88 2.88 -10.22
C ASN A 127 20.57 3.66 -10.49
N GLU A 128 20.53 4.95 -10.12
CA GLU A 128 19.34 5.80 -10.27
C GLU A 128 18.87 5.90 -11.74
N ASP A 129 19.78 6.12 -12.70
CA ASP A 129 19.43 6.21 -14.12
C ASP A 129 18.85 4.88 -14.66
N GLU A 130 19.35 3.75 -14.16
CA GLU A 130 18.85 2.42 -14.52
C GLU A 130 17.49 2.10 -13.91
N LEU A 131 17.24 2.57 -12.68
CA LEU A 131 15.93 2.47 -12.03
C LEU A 131 14.90 3.35 -12.75
N ASP A 132 15.26 4.57 -13.14
CA ASP A 132 14.40 5.49 -13.88
C ASP A 132 14.09 5.00 -15.30
N ALA A 133 14.94 4.14 -15.86
CA ALA A 133 14.71 3.50 -17.15
C ALA A 133 13.74 2.31 -17.09
N LEU A 134 13.35 1.85 -15.89
CA LEU A 134 12.35 0.81 -15.74
C LEU A 134 10.98 1.28 -16.26
N PRO A 135 10.14 0.37 -16.77
CA PRO A 135 8.81 0.72 -17.29
C PRO A 135 7.81 1.08 -16.18
N TYR A 136 8.21 1.02 -14.91
CA TYR A 136 7.44 1.34 -13.72
C TYR A 136 8.35 1.86 -12.61
N THR A 137 7.79 2.62 -11.68
CA THR A 137 8.49 3.04 -10.45
C THR A 137 8.33 1.98 -9.37
N VAL A 138 9.40 1.67 -8.64
CA VAL A 138 9.36 0.70 -7.54
C VAL A 138 9.11 1.43 -6.23
N PHE A 139 8.12 0.99 -5.47
CA PHE A 139 7.81 1.52 -4.15
C PHE A 139 7.89 0.43 -3.09
N THR A 140 8.38 0.80 -1.91
CA THR A 140 8.12 0.01 -0.69
C THR A 140 6.69 0.22 -0.21
N ALA A 141 6.20 -0.65 0.67
CA ALA A 141 4.89 -0.45 1.32
C ALA A 141 4.83 0.90 2.06
N ASP A 142 5.92 1.27 2.74
CA ASP A 142 5.98 2.49 3.55
C ASP A 142 5.83 3.74 2.68
N ASP A 143 6.63 3.81 1.61
CA ASP A 143 6.63 4.95 0.69
C ASP A 143 5.30 5.06 -0.06
N PHE A 144 4.76 3.92 -0.51
CA PHE A 144 3.48 3.89 -1.21
C PHE A 144 2.31 4.32 -0.31
N PHE A 145 2.27 3.89 0.95
CA PHE A 145 1.24 4.34 1.87
C PHE A 145 1.37 5.82 2.24
N CYS A 146 2.61 6.35 2.32
CA CYS A 146 2.83 7.79 2.43
C CYS A 146 2.32 8.55 1.21
N LEU A 147 2.58 8.05 0.00
CA LEU A 147 2.08 8.62 -1.25
C LEU A 147 0.54 8.63 -1.27
N ALA A 148 -0.10 7.54 -0.84
CA ALA A 148 -1.56 7.45 -0.74
C ALA A 148 -2.13 8.44 0.27
N ALA A 149 -1.46 8.61 1.41
CA ALA A 149 -1.83 9.60 2.43
C ALA A 149 -1.69 11.05 1.93
N GLU A 150 -0.64 11.33 1.16
CA GLU A 150 -0.41 12.63 0.53
C GLU A 150 -1.47 12.98 -0.51
N ALA A 151 -1.85 11.99 -1.32
CA ALA A 151 -2.83 12.14 -2.38
C ALA A 151 -4.21 12.53 -1.83
N SER A 152 -4.58 12.03 -0.64
CA SER A 152 -5.82 12.43 0.01
C SER A 152 -5.83 12.14 1.51
N ALA A 153 -5.81 13.21 2.31
CA ALA A 153 -5.98 13.13 3.75
C ALA A 153 -7.37 12.57 4.15
N ILE A 154 -8.40 12.79 3.34
CA ILE A 154 -9.74 12.22 3.56
C ILE A 154 -9.71 10.70 3.41
N ILE A 155 -9.01 10.19 2.39
CA ILE A 155 -8.88 8.74 2.17
C ILE A 155 -8.07 8.11 3.31
N LEU A 156 -6.98 8.75 3.76
CA LEU A 156 -6.25 8.31 4.95
C LEU A 156 -7.18 8.23 6.17
N ASP A 157 -7.99 9.27 6.42
CA ASP A 157 -8.89 9.30 7.56
C ASP A 157 -9.95 8.19 7.52
N ARG A 158 -10.51 7.94 6.34
CA ARG A 158 -11.46 6.83 6.10
C ARG A 158 -10.79 5.47 6.30
N ALA A 159 -9.61 5.26 5.74
CA ALA A 159 -8.85 4.03 5.91
C ALA A 159 -8.50 3.76 7.39
N LEU A 160 -8.07 4.80 8.11
CA LEU A 160 -7.81 4.74 9.55
C LEU A 160 -9.08 4.43 10.34
N THR A 161 -10.22 5.04 10.00
CA THR A 161 -11.52 4.74 10.63
C THR A 161 -11.90 3.27 10.45
N SER A 162 -11.78 2.73 9.25
CA SER A 162 -12.02 1.30 8.97
C SER A 162 -11.11 0.40 9.79
N GLN A 163 -9.83 0.77 9.88
CA GLN A 163 -8.86 0.07 10.71
C GLN A 163 -9.24 0.09 12.20
N LEU A 164 -9.55 1.26 12.77
CA LEU A 164 -9.95 1.39 14.18
C LEU A 164 -11.22 0.59 14.49
N ASN A 165 -12.21 0.58 13.58
CA ASN A 165 -13.44 -0.20 13.73
C ASN A 165 -13.18 -1.72 13.69
N TYR A 166 -12.29 -2.18 12.81
CA TYR A 166 -11.91 -3.59 12.74
C TYR A 166 -11.23 -4.07 14.04
N TRP A 167 -10.38 -3.24 14.64
CA TRP A 167 -9.65 -3.60 15.86
C TRP A 167 -10.47 -3.40 17.14
N SER A 168 -11.38 -2.42 17.19
CA SER A 168 -12.26 -2.20 18.35
C SER A 168 -13.23 -3.35 18.57
N GLY A 169 -13.76 -3.95 17.50
CA GLY A 169 -14.60 -5.15 17.58
C GLY A 169 -13.86 -6.42 18.03
N LYS A 170 -12.52 -6.39 18.07
CA LYS A 170 -11.68 -7.55 18.43
C LYS A 170 -10.97 -7.42 19.78
N MET A 171 -11.00 -6.25 20.43
CA MET A 171 -10.22 -5.95 21.63
C MET A 171 -11.08 -5.33 22.74
N MET A 172 -10.98 -5.88 23.95
CA MET A 172 -11.61 -5.37 25.18
C MET A 172 -10.75 -4.31 25.91
N ASP A 173 -9.59 -3.91 25.36
CA ASP A 173 -8.67 -2.97 26.01
C ASP A 173 -7.99 -2.02 25.00
N ASN A 174 -7.80 -0.76 25.40
CA ASN A 174 -7.49 0.41 24.57
C ASN A 174 -6.07 0.40 23.93
N SER A 175 -5.98 0.93 22.72
CA SER A 175 -4.83 0.90 21.78
C SER A 175 -3.54 1.61 22.24
N PRO A 176 -2.35 1.07 21.88
CA PRO A 176 -1.46 1.72 20.91
C PRO A 176 -0.92 0.81 19.77
N ARG A 177 -1.48 -0.41 19.57
CA ARG A 177 -0.82 -1.45 18.75
C ARG A 177 -0.69 -1.15 17.26
N GLN A 178 -1.51 -0.27 16.67
CA GLN A 178 -1.54 -0.14 15.20
C GLN A 178 -0.27 0.50 14.61
N CYS A 179 0.22 1.58 15.19
CA CYS A 179 1.47 2.21 14.74
C CYS A 179 2.66 1.27 14.95
N ASP A 180 2.66 0.48 16.04
CA ASP A 180 3.70 -0.51 16.31
C ASP A 180 3.66 -1.67 15.31
N LEU A 181 2.46 -2.15 14.94
CA LEU A 181 2.30 -3.16 13.89
C LEU A 181 2.80 -2.66 12.53
N LEU A 182 2.58 -1.38 12.21
CA LEU A 182 3.13 -0.75 11.00
C LEU A 182 4.66 -0.70 11.05
N ARG A 183 5.24 -0.22 12.16
CA ARG A 183 6.71 -0.20 12.34
C ARG A 183 7.32 -1.60 12.24
N GLN A 184 6.70 -2.61 12.85
CA GLN A 184 7.13 -4.01 12.75
C GLN A 184 7.00 -4.56 11.32
N ALA A 185 5.99 -4.09 10.58
CA ALA A 185 5.81 -4.39 9.16
C ALA A 185 6.66 -3.49 8.25
N SER A 186 7.75 -2.89 8.76
CA SER A 186 8.67 -2.03 8.00
C SER A 186 7.97 -0.84 7.33
N CYS A 187 6.93 -0.28 7.97
CA CYS A 187 6.24 0.93 7.55
C CYS A 187 6.36 2.08 8.59
N PRO A 188 7.57 2.48 9.03
CA PRO A 188 7.74 3.51 10.06
C PRO A 188 7.29 4.91 9.64
N LEU A 189 7.44 5.30 8.36
CA LEU A 189 7.05 6.63 7.90
C LEU A 189 5.53 6.76 7.90
N PHE A 190 4.85 5.78 7.31
CA PHE A 190 3.41 5.74 7.31
C PHE A 190 2.84 5.60 8.73
N ALA A 191 3.52 4.89 9.63
CA ALA A 191 3.14 4.84 11.05
C ALA A 191 3.09 6.22 11.69
N ALA A 192 4.03 7.13 11.37
CA ALA A 192 4.02 8.48 11.90
C ALA A 192 2.86 9.32 11.34
N LEU A 193 2.50 9.14 10.06
CA LEU A 193 1.31 9.78 9.49
C LEU A 193 0.01 9.29 10.15
N VAL A 194 -0.08 7.99 10.41
CA VAL A 194 -1.20 7.38 11.15
C VAL A 194 -1.27 7.91 12.58
N GLU A 195 -0.14 8.03 13.28
CA GLU A 195 -0.08 8.60 14.63
C GLU A 195 -0.61 10.03 14.65
N ARG A 196 -0.18 10.88 13.71
CA ARG A 196 -0.70 12.25 13.55
C ARG A 196 -2.21 12.26 13.29
N ALA A 197 -2.72 11.39 12.41
CA ALA A 197 -4.16 11.29 12.13
C ALA A 197 -4.95 10.80 13.36
N MET A 198 -4.41 9.86 14.14
CA MET A 198 -5.00 9.41 15.40
C MET A 198 -5.08 10.54 16.44
N MET A 199 -4.01 11.32 16.62
CA MET A 199 -4.01 12.49 17.50
C MET A 199 -5.08 13.51 17.06
N ARG A 200 -5.24 13.70 15.75
CA ARG A 200 -6.28 14.60 15.20
C ARG A 200 -7.68 14.11 15.52
N LYS A 201 -7.95 12.81 15.38
CA LYS A 201 -9.22 12.17 15.78
C LYS A 201 -9.47 12.23 17.30
N ALA A 202 -8.40 12.22 18.10
CA ALA A 202 -8.47 12.40 19.55
C ALA A 202 -8.69 13.86 19.99
N GLY A 203 -8.80 14.80 19.05
CA GLY A 203 -9.12 16.21 19.31
C GLY A 203 -7.90 17.11 19.52
N VAL A 204 -6.67 16.61 19.30
CA VAL A 204 -5.47 17.46 19.32
C VAL A 204 -5.49 18.38 18.10
N SER A 205 -5.20 19.67 18.31
CA SER A 205 -5.25 20.66 17.22
C SER A 205 -4.15 20.38 16.17
N PRO A 206 -4.41 20.64 14.86
CA PRO A 206 -3.41 20.48 13.80
C PRO A 206 -2.05 21.16 14.09
N LEU A 207 -2.07 22.38 14.63
CA LEU A 207 -0.85 23.11 15.00
C LEU A 207 -0.07 22.44 16.13
N GLU A 208 -0.78 21.88 17.11
CA GLU A 208 -0.14 21.17 18.22
C GLU A 208 0.45 19.83 17.78
N ILE A 209 -0.26 19.08 16.94
CA ILE A 209 0.25 17.84 16.34
C ILE A 209 1.52 18.13 15.55
N ASP A 210 1.51 19.17 14.71
CA ASP A 210 2.66 19.49 13.87
C ASP A 210 3.88 19.92 14.69
N ARG A 211 3.65 20.63 15.81
CA ARG A 211 4.71 20.99 16.76
C ARG A 211 5.27 19.77 17.50
N GLN A 212 4.42 18.82 17.90
CA GLN A 212 4.82 17.64 18.69
C GLN A 212 5.47 16.54 17.82
N HIS A 213 4.98 16.37 16.59
CA HIS A 213 5.38 15.32 15.65
C HIS A 213 5.68 15.88 14.25
N PRO A 214 6.65 16.79 14.10
CA PRO A 214 6.94 17.42 12.81
C PRO A 214 7.37 16.39 11.75
N LEU A 215 6.99 16.63 10.49
CA LEU A 215 7.42 15.79 9.37
C LEU A 215 8.86 16.11 8.97
N GLY A 216 9.72 15.10 8.97
CA GLY A 216 11.13 15.21 8.61
C GLY A 216 11.41 15.18 7.09
N PRO A 217 12.67 15.36 6.66
CA PRO A 217 13.06 15.44 5.25
C PRO A 217 12.73 14.19 4.41
N GLU A 218 12.42 13.07 5.06
CA GLU A 218 11.93 11.85 4.44
C GLU A 218 10.55 11.99 3.78
N TYR A 219 9.77 13.00 4.17
CA TYR A 219 8.50 13.34 3.49
C TYR A 219 8.72 14.39 2.40
N SER A 220 7.85 14.36 1.39
CA SER A 220 7.85 15.32 0.30
C SER A 220 7.81 16.77 0.81
N LEU A 221 8.34 17.70 0.01
CA LEU A 221 8.27 19.13 0.34
C LEU A 221 6.81 19.60 0.48
N ASP A 222 5.91 19.07 -0.34
CA ASP A 222 4.50 19.43 -0.35
C ASP A 222 3.81 18.95 0.92
N MET A 223 4.04 17.71 1.34
CA MET A 223 3.49 17.18 2.60
C MET A 223 4.02 17.94 3.82
N ARG A 224 5.31 18.30 3.83
CA ARG A 224 5.90 19.11 4.91
C ARG A 224 5.35 20.53 4.94
N SER A 225 5.27 21.19 3.79
CA SER A 225 4.81 22.58 3.70
C SER A 225 3.30 22.71 3.95
N GLY A 226 2.53 21.67 3.60
CA GLY A 226 1.10 21.57 3.79
C GLY A 226 0.67 20.86 5.08
N SER A 227 1.60 20.52 5.98
CA SER A 227 1.36 19.51 7.02
C SER A 227 0.21 19.84 7.97
N VAL A 228 0.04 21.13 8.30
CA VAL A 228 -1.08 21.62 9.11
C VAL A 228 -2.38 21.63 8.30
N GLN A 229 -2.33 22.05 7.03
CA GLN A 229 -3.49 22.07 6.13
C GLN A 229 -4.03 20.66 5.88
N TYR A 230 -3.15 19.67 5.69
CA TYR A 230 -3.54 18.26 5.57
C TYR A 230 -4.33 17.78 6.80
N LEU A 231 -3.84 18.08 8.01
CA LEU A 231 -4.55 17.73 9.25
C LEU A 231 -5.87 18.51 9.45
N GLN A 232 -6.01 19.68 8.83
CA GLN A 232 -7.26 20.45 8.83
C GLN A 232 -8.30 19.81 7.89
N GLN A 233 -7.87 19.32 6.73
CA GLN A 233 -8.73 18.64 5.75
C GLN A 233 -9.34 17.33 6.28
N ILE A 234 -8.76 16.74 7.33
CA ILE A 234 -9.28 15.55 8.01
C ILE A 234 -10.62 15.83 8.75
N SER A 235 -11.15 17.06 8.77
CA SER A 235 -12.38 17.44 9.51
C SER A 235 -13.37 18.27 8.69
N ASP A 236 -14.57 17.69 8.52
CA ASP A 236 -15.92 18.27 8.78
C ASP A 236 -17.06 17.47 8.07
N GLU A 237 -16.77 16.34 7.40
CA GLU A 237 -17.80 15.44 6.82
C GLU A 237 -18.17 14.23 7.72
N ILE A 238 -18.26 14.40 9.05
CA ILE A 238 -18.88 13.39 9.93
C ILE A 238 -20.23 13.91 10.45
N SER A 239 -21.01 14.54 9.57
CA SER A 239 -22.36 14.98 9.90
C SER A 239 -23.31 14.83 8.72
N GLU A 240 -23.34 13.66 8.10
CA GLU A 240 -24.48 13.18 7.29
C GLU A 240 -24.22 11.72 6.88
N TYR A 241 -24.61 10.77 7.72
CA TYR A 241 -25.20 9.46 7.37
C TYR A 241 -25.75 8.79 8.63
#